data_AF-A0A7L0XF00-F1
#
_entry.id   AF-A0A7L0XF00-F1
#
_cell.length_a   1.000
_cell.length_b   1.000
_cell.length_c   1.000
_cell.angle_alpha   90.00
_cell.angle_beta   90.00
_cell.angle_gamma   90.00
#
_symmetry.space_group_name_H-M   'P 1'
#
loop_
_entity.id
_entity.type
_entity.pdbx_description
1 polymer ?
#
loop_
_entity_poly.entity_id
_entity_poly.type
_entity_poly.pdbx_seq_one_letter_code
_entity_poly.pdbx_strand_id
1 'polypeptide(L)'
;VLLVQGENTVFVMTNVILTLNQSQGHCPEVPDDKTECQVKNNSCKSGYVSTQSNGIQTGECVSYNSSVMTCEVFAWCPVEDDNHIPKPAFLQAAENFTLLVKNNIWYRKFNFSKRNILPSINSTYLKNCIYDAHTDPFCPIFRLRQIVEAAGQNFQEMAVEGGVMALQINWDCNLDRDASHCVPKYSFRRLDSKDTAHTVSPGYNFRFAKYYKNSDGIESRTLVKAYGIRFHIVVFGKAGKFDVIPTMINIGSGLALFGV
;
A
#
# COMPACT_ATOMS: atom_id res chain seq x y z
N VAL A 1 1.79 -12.00 3.58
CA VAL A 1 1.13 -11.43 2.39
C VAL A 1 0.41 -10.14 2.72
N LEU A 2 -0.35 -10.12 3.82
CA LEU A 2 -0.90 -8.89 4.40
C LEU A 2 0.04 -8.38 5.51
N LEU A 3 0.49 -7.13 5.40
CA LEU A 3 1.21 -6.44 6.47
C LEU A 3 0.36 -5.25 6.92
N VAL A 4 0.13 -5.15 8.23
CA VAL A 4 -0.52 -3.98 8.81
C VAL A 4 0.54 -2.89 8.93
N GLN A 5 0.41 -1.82 8.14
CA GLN A 5 1.36 -0.71 8.10
C GLN A 5 0.91 0.50 8.94
N GLY A 6 -0.23 0.41 9.62
CA GLY A 6 -0.76 1.46 10.50
C GLY A 6 -2.26 1.31 10.76
N GLU A 7 -2.80 2.14 11.65
CA GLU A 7 -4.25 2.23 11.88
C GLU A 7 -4.97 2.55 10.56
N ASN A 8 -5.94 1.72 10.19
CA ASN A 8 -6.74 1.84 8.95
C ASN A 8 -6.00 1.61 7.62
N THR A 9 -4.82 1.00 7.63
CA THR A 9 -4.10 0.65 6.39
C THR A 9 -3.71 -0.81 6.32
N VAL A 10 -3.84 -1.38 5.13
CA VAL A 10 -3.51 -2.78 4.85
C VAL A 10 -2.67 -2.85 3.59
N PHE A 11 -1.48 -3.42 3.69
CA PHE A 11 -0.62 -3.66 2.53
C PHE A 11 -0.76 -5.10 2.05
N VAL A 12 -1.06 -5.28 0.77
CA VAL A 12 -1.10 -6.58 0.09
C VAL A 12 0.11 -6.69 -0.83
N MET A 13 1.00 -7.62 -0.53
CA MET A 13 2.13 -7.92 -1.42
C MET A 13 1.63 -8.57 -2.71
N THR A 14 2.06 -8.05 -3.86
CA THR A 14 1.68 -8.53 -5.20
C THR A 14 2.89 -8.98 -6.01
N ASN A 15 4.06 -8.38 -5.79
CA ASN A 15 5.30 -8.78 -6.44
C ASN A 15 6.47 -8.73 -5.45
N VAL A 16 7.55 -9.44 -5.75
CA VAL A 16 8.68 -9.54 -4.82
C VAL A 16 9.98 -9.80 -5.57
N ILE A 17 11.05 -9.17 -5.10
CA ILE A 17 12.43 -9.55 -5.41
C ILE A 17 13.04 -10.10 -4.12
N LEU A 18 13.59 -11.31 -4.21
CA LEU A 18 14.16 -12.05 -3.08
C LEU A 18 15.66 -12.20 -3.28
N THR A 19 16.44 -11.66 -2.35
CA THR A 19 17.89 -11.88 -2.28
C THR A 19 18.17 -12.77 -1.08
N LEU A 20 18.31 -14.07 -1.35
CA LEU A 20 18.47 -15.11 -0.34
C LEU A 20 19.92 -15.19 0.16
N ASN A 21 20.10 -15.75 1.36
CA ASN A 21 21.41 -16.13 1.91
C ASN A 21 22.46 -15.02 1.90
N GLN A 22 22.06 -13.77 2.14
CA GLN A 22 23.01 -12.68 2.24
C GLN A 22 23.84 -12.82 3.51
N SER A 23 25.16 -12.65 3.41
CA SER A 23 26.08 -12.52 4.54
C SER A 23 26.90 -11.24 4.40
N GLN A 24 27.43 -10.72 5.50
CA GLN A 24 28.37 -9.59 5.41
C GLN A 24 29.68 -10.07 4.78
N GLY A 25 30.14 -9.36 3.74
CA GLY A 25 31.35 -9.71 3.02
C GLY A 25 31.63 -8.76 1.88
N HIS A 26 32.53 -9.18 1.00
CA HIS A 26 32.92 -8.45 -0.21
C HIS A 26 32.28 -9.08 -1.45
N CYS A 27 31.68 -8.27 -2.29
CA CYS A 27 31.09 -8.70 -3.56
C CYS A 27 31.11 -7.58 -4.59
N PRO A 28 31.01 -7.91 -5.89
CA PRO A 28 30.79 -6.91 -6.93
C PRO A 28 29.47 -6.17 -6.72
N GLU A 29 29.47 -4.85 -6.94
CA GLU A 29 28.26 -4.04 -7.00
C GLU A 29 27.45 -4.35 -8.28
N VAL A 30 26.15 -4.03 -8.28
CA VAL A 30 25.29 -4.17 -9.48
C VAL A 30 25.76 -3.21 -10.59
N PRO A 31 25.83 -3.65 -11.86
CA PRO A 31 26.21 -2.78 -12.97
C PRO A 31 25.26 -1.58 -13.13
N ASP A 32 25.84 -0.39 -13.14
CA ASP A 32 25.23 0.91 -13.34
C ASP A 32 26.30 1.86 -13.90
N ASP A 33 25.89 2.98 -14.52
CA ASP A 33 26.78 3.94 -15.18
C ASP A 33 27.91 4.47 -14.27
N LYS A 34 27.73 4.38 -12.94
CA LYS A 34 28.69 4.84 -11.92
C LYS A 34 29.46 3.72 -11.23
N THR A 35 29.01 2.47 -11.35
CA THR A 35 29.59 1.33 -10.64
C THR A 35 30.44 0.45 -11.55
N GLU A 36 30.23 0.53 -12.86
CA GLU A 36 31.09 -0.10 -13.86
C GLU A 36 32.51 0.49 -13.83
N CYS A 37 33.49 -0.39 -13.94
CA CYS A 37 34.91 -0.05 -13.88
C CYS A 37 35.70 -0.86 -14.89
N GLN A 38 36.90 -0.37 -15.22
CA GLN A 38 37.86 -1.11 -16.04
C GLN A 38 39.20 -1.19 -15.29
N VAL A 39 39.87 -2.33 -15.36
CA VAL A 39 41.17 -2.53 -14.68
C VAL A 39 42.21 -1.47 -15.08
N LYS A 40 42.19 -1.04 -16.35
CA LYS A 40 43.13 -0.02 -16.86
C LYS A 40 42.78 1.42 -16.45
N ASN A 41 41.53 1.70 -16.07
CA ASN A 41 41.05 3.02 -15.70
C ASN A 41 40.06 2.87 -14.53
N ASN A 42 40.61 2.51 -13.37
CA ASN A 42 39.82 2.16 -12.20
C ASN A 42 39.11 3.40 -11.63
N SER A 43 37.78 3.43 -11.76
CA SER A 43 36.89 4.48 -11.24
C SER A 43 36.57 4.30 -9.74
N CYS A 44 36.88 3.14 -9.16
CA CYS A 44 36.53 2.77 -7.80
C CYS A 44 37.40 3.48 -6.77
N LYS A 45 36.78 4.01 -5.71
CA LYS A 45 37.47 4.75 -4.66
C LYS A 45 37.26 4.10 -3.30
N SER A 46 38.36 3.80 -2.62
CA SER A 46 38.29 3.19 -1.29
C SER A 46 37.57 4.10 -0.28
N GLY A 47 36.63 3.54 0.47
CA GLY A 47 35.82 4.26 1.45
C GLY A 47 34.73 5.14 0.84
N TYR A 48 34.54 5.14 -0.48
CA TYR A 48 33.48 5.89 -1.12
C TYR A 48 32.11 5.22 -0.89
N VAL A 49 31.12 6.06 -0.54
CA VAL A 49 29.73 5.66 -0.35
C VAL A 49 28.85 6.63 -1.13
N SER A 50 28.06 6.11 -2.05
CA SER A 50 26.99 6.86 -2.74
C SER A 50 25.65 6.58 -2.07
N THR A 51 24.71 7.52 -2.16
CA THR A 51 23.33 7.34 -1.67
C THR A 51 22.57 6.21 -2.36
N GLN A 52 23.03 5.81 -3.55
CA GLN A 52 22.46 4.72 -4.36
C GLN A 52 23.32 3.44 -4.31
N SER A 53 24.46 3.45 -3.60
CA SER A 53 25.33 2.28 -3.45
C SER A 53 24.75 1.28 -2.46
N ASN A 54 24.91 -0.03 -2.68
CA ASN A 54 24.48 -1.06 -1.74
C ASN A 54 25.49 -1.25 -0.59
N GLY A 55 26.72 -0.76 -0.75
CA GLY A 55 27.77 -0.85 0.27
C GLY A 55 28.88 0.20 0.15
N ILE A 56 29.95 -0.03 0.91
CA ILE A 56 31.15 0.82 0.94
C ILE A 56 32.15 0.27 -0.06
N GLN A 57 32.62 1.09 -1.00
CA GLN A 57 33.61 0.64 -1.99
C GLN A 57 34.96 0.32 -1.34
N THR A 58 35.56 -0.81 -1.72
CA THR A 58 36.91 -1.18 -1.28
C THR A 58 37.99 -0.47 -2.10
N GLY A 59 37.67 -0.11 -3.35
CA GLY A 59 38.59 0.48 -4.33
C GLY A 59 39.07 -0.53 -5.39
N GLU A 60 38.74 -1.81 -5.23
CA GLU A 60 39.05 -2.87 -6.20
C GLU A 60 37.99 -2.91 -7.32
N CYS A 61 38.42 -3.26 -8.53
CA CYS A 61 37.55 -3.48 -9.68
C CYS A 61 37.50 -4.98 -9.97
N VAL A 62 36.35 -5.62 -9.74
CA VAL A 62 36.18 -7.07 -9.79
C VAL A 62 35.17 -7.48 -10.87
N SER A 63 35.22 -8.73 -11.32
CA SER A 63 34.29 -9.24 -12.32
C SER A 63 32.92 -9.49 -11.70
N TYR A 64 31.88 -8.83 -12.23
CA TYR A 64 30.48 -9.13 -11.92
C TYR A 64 30.00 -10.33 -12.75
N ASN A 65 30.24 -10.27 -14.07
CA ASN A 65 29.98 -11.33 -15.04
C ASN A 65 31.18 -11.47 -15.99
N SER A 66 31.17 -12.47 -16.89
CA SER A 66 32.25 -12.73 -17.85
C SER A 66 32.64 -11.54 -18.74
N SER A 67 31.73 -10.56 -18.92
CA SER A 67 31.93 -9.40 -19.78
C SER A 67 31.95 -8.06 -19.04
N VAL A 68 31.49 -8.00 -17.79
CA VAL A 68 31.27 -6.75 -17.04
C VAL A 68 32.03 -6.79 -15.73
N MET A 69 32.75 -5.72 -15.44
CA MET A 69 33.48 -5.51 -14.19
C MET A 69 32.88 -4.32 -13.44
N THR A 70 32.73 -4.46 -12.13
CA THR A 70 32.15 -3.45 -11.25
C THR A 70 33.01 -3.26 -10.01
N CYS A 71 32.83 -2.13 -9.34
CA CYS A 71 33.52 -1.87 -8.09
C CYS A 71 33.12 -2.87 -7.02
N GLU A 72 34.11 -3.40 -6.29
CA GLU A 72 33.87 -4.25 -5.14
C GLU A 72 33.40 -3.40 -3.95
N VAL A 73 32.40 -3.91 -3.24
CA VAL A 73 31.82 -3.28 -2.05
C VAL A 73 31.82 -4.23 -0.86
N PHE A 74 32.03 -3.67 0.34
CA PHE A 74 31.71 -4.33 1.59
C PHE A 74 30.24 -4.10 1.93
N ALA A 75 29.42 -5.15 1.84
CA ALA A 75 27.97 -5.09 1.97
C ALA A 75 27.38 -6.42 2.45
N TRP A 76 26.05 -6.51 2.40
CA TRP A 76 25.36 -7.79 2.48
C TRP A 76 25.34 -8.44 1.10
N CYS A 77 26.14 -9.50 0.95
CA CYS A 77 26.44 -10.16 -0.31
C CYS A 77 25.67 -11.48 -0.43
N PRO A 78 25.08 -11.79 -1.60
CA PRO A 78 25.08 -10.99 -2.83
C PRO A 78 24.19 -9.75 -2.73
N VAL A 79 24.55 -8.65 -3.40
CA VAL A 79 23.74 -7.42 -3.45
C VAL A 79 22.41 -7.66 -4.18
N GLU A 80 21.40 -6.82 -3.91
CA GLU A 80 20.10 -6.89 -4.58
C GLU A 80 20.21 -6.38 -6.02
N ASP A 81 19.84 -7.20 -6.99
CA ASP A 81 19.65 -6.79 -8.38
C ASP A 81 18.18 -6.44 -8.62
N ASP A 82 17.89 -5.17 -8.84
CA ASP A 82 16.54 -4.65 -9.12
C ASP A 82 16.32 -4.20 -10.57
N ASN A 83 17.24 -4.53 -11.48
CA ASN A 83 17.12 -4.22 -12.91
C ASN A 83 15.89 -4.89 -13.56
N HIS A 84 15.51 -6.08 -13.05
CA HIS A 84 14.44 -6.88 -13.61
C HIS A 84 13.34 -7.14 -12.58
N ILE A 85 12.25 -6.38 -12.68
CA ILE A 85 11.03 -6.64 -11.91
C ILE A 85 10.24 -7.76 -12.60
N PRO A 86 9.87 -8.86 -11.90
CA PRO A 86 9.11 -9.96 -12.49
C PRO A 86 7.79 -9.49 -13.12
N LYS A 87 7.56 -9.86 -14.39
CA LYS A 87 6.33 -9.61 -15.16
C LYS A 87 5.90 -10.93 -15.83
N PRO A 88 4.72 -11.51 -15.54
CA PRO A 88 3.68 -11.02 -14.63
C PRO A 88 4.10 -11.06 -13.15
N ALA A 89 3.33 -10.37 -12.31
CA ALA A 89 3.62 -10.27 -10.88
C ALA A 89 3.62 -11.64 -10.19
N PHE A 90 4.59 -11.88 -9.30
CA PHE A 90 4.76 -13.18 -8.63
C PHE A 90 3.52 -13.65 -7.86
N LEU A 91 2.79 -12.73 -7.22
CA LEU A 91 1.55 -12.99 -6.48
C LEU A 91 0.31 -12.48 -7.25
N GLN A 92 0.24 -12.72 -8.56
CA GLN A 92 -0.92 -12.36 -9.39
C GLN A 92 -2.25 -12.93 -8.86
N ALA A 93 -2.22 -14.08 -8.19
CA ALA A 93 -3.39 -14.72 -7.58
C ALA A 93 -3.98 -13.90 -6.42
N ALA A 94 -3.28 -12.89 -5.93
CA ALA A 94 -3.79 -11.96 -4.91
C ALA A 94 -5.04 -11.20 -5.37
N GLU A 95 -5.31 -11.14 -6.68
CA GLU A 95 -6.54 -10.56 -7.22
C GLU A 95 -7.81 -11.20 -6.62
N ASN A 96 -7.73 -12.48 -6.25
CA ASN A 96 -8.85 -13.26 -5.72
C ASN A 96 -8.95 -13.23 -4.20
N PHE A 97 -8.03 -12.55 -3.52
CA PHE A 97 -8.13 -12.38 -2.08
C PHE A 97 -9.29 -11.47 -1.71
N THR A 98 -9.79 -11.67 -0.49
CA THR A 98 -10.91 -10.92 0.06
C THR A 98 -10.47 -10.15 1.30
N LEU A 99 -10.93 -8.92 1.41
CA LEU A 99 -10.73 -8.05 2.56
C LEU A 99 -12.06 -7.87 3.30
N LEU A 100 -12.15 -8.37 4.54
CA LEU A 100 -13.27 -8.08 5.42
C LEU A 100 -13.01 -6.77 6.17
N VAL A 101 -13.85 -5.76 5.93
CA VAL A 101 -13.75 -4.45 6.59
C VAL A 101 -14.79 -4.33 7.67
N LYS A 102 -14.34 -4.28 8.93
CA LYS A 102 -15.21 -4.02 10.10
C LYS A 102 -15.06 -2.56 10.50
N ASN A 103 -16.14 -1.80 10.41
CA ASN A 103 -16.16 -0.39 10.75
C ASN A 103 -17.26 -0.08 11.77
N ASN A 104 -16.89 0.63 12.83
CA ASN A 104 -17.80 1.14 13.86
C ASN A 104 -17.68 2.66 13.89
N ILE A 105 -18.80 3.36 13.92
CA ILE A 105 -18.88 4.82 14.01
C ILE A 105 -19.56 5.25 15.29
N TRP A 106 -19.17 6.41 15.82
CA TRP A 106 -19.81 7.03 16.98
C TRP A 106 -19.87 8.55 16.82
N TYR A 107 -21.08 9.10 16.71
CA TYR A 107 -21.32 10.53 16.73
C TYR A 107 -21.54 10.99 18.16
N ARG A 108 -20.46 11.43 18.81
CA ARG A 108 -20.44 11.85 20.22
C ARG A 108 -21.53 12.88 20.57
N LYS A 109 -21.76 13.87 19.71
CA LYS A 109 -22.76 14.94 19.93
C LYS A 109 -24.18 14.38 20.14
N PHE A 110 -24.51 13.30 19.45
CA PHE A 110 -25.86 12.71 19.47
C PHE A 110 -25.93 11.40 20.25
N ASN A 111 -24.83 10.97 20.87
CA ASN A 111 -24.65 9.66 21.48
C ASN A 111 -25.13 8.50 20.58
N PHE A 112 -24.88 8.60 19.27
CA PHE A 112 -25.31 7.61 18.29
C PHE A 112 -24.13 6.76 17.85
N SER A 113 -24.24 5.44 17.96
CA SER A 113 -23.24 4.49 17.45
C SER A 113 -23.87 3.53 16.45
N LYS A 114 -23.09 3.15 15.43
CA LYS A 114 -23.53 2.17 14.43
C LYS A 114 -22.35 1.40 13.85
N ARG A 115 -22.63 0.22 13.30
CA ARG A 115 -21.66 -0.66 12.65
C ARG A 115 -22.02 -0.83 11.19
N ASN A 116 -21.03 -1.04 10.33
CA ASN A 116 -21.27 -1.30 8.91
C ASN A 116 -21.93 -2.67 8.66
N ILE A 117 -21.70 -3.64 9.55
CA ILE A 117 -22.42 -4.91 9.56
C ILE A 117 -23.79 -4.65 10.19
N LEU A 118 -24.82 -4.59 9.35
CA LEU A 118 -26.19 -4.32 9.77
C LEU A 118 -26.75 -5.45 10.67
N PRO A 119 -27.67 -5.16 11.60
CA PRO A 119 -28.28 -6.17 12.45
C PRO A 119 -29.04 -7.27 11.69
N SER A 120 -29.52 -6.97 10.49
CA SER A 120 -30.21 -7.91 9.61
C SER A 120 -29.28 -8.95 8.96
N ILE A 121 -27.97 -8.73 9.01
CA ILE A 121 -26.97 -9.62 8.41
C ILE A 121 -26.66 -10.78 9.36
N ASN A 122 -26.84 -12.00 8.88
CA ASN A 122 -26.53 -13.22 9.62
C ASN A 122 -25.13 -13.77 9.29
N SER A 123 -24.63 -14.69 10.13
CA SER A 123 -23.31 -15.31 9.94
C SER A 123 -23.22 -16.18 8.69
N THR A 124 -24.33 -16.74 8.21
CA THR A 124 -24.37 -17.56 7.00
C THR A 124 -24.15 -16.70 5.74
N TYR A 125 -24.75 -15.53 5.69
CA TYR A 125 -24.55 -14.53 4.65
C TYR A 125 -23.10 -14.07 4.63
N LEU A 126 -22.50 -13.75 5.78
CA LEU A 126 -21.10 -13.33 5.87
C LEU A 126 -20.09 -14.40 5.40
N LYS A 127 -20.46 -15.68 5.31
CA LYS A 127 -19.58 -16.72 4.78
C LYS A 127 -19.48 -16.69 3.25
N ASN A 128 -20.55 -16.28 2.58
CA ASN A 128 -20.69 -16.41 1.12
C ASN A 128 -20.77 -15.06 0.40
N CYS A 129 -21.13 -13.99 1.10
CA CYS A 129 -21.32 -12.69 0.46
C CYS A 129 -19.99 -12.11 -0.03
N ILE A 130 -20.06 -11.42 -1.15
CA ILE A 130 -19.00 -10.56 -1.67
C ILE A 130 -19.68 -9.25 -2.04
N TYR A 131 -19.04 -8.14 -1.70
CA TYR A 131 -19.56 -6.82 -1.98
C TYR A 131 -19.79 -6.60 -3.47
N ASP A 132 -20.98 -6.11 -3.79
CA ASP A 132 -21.33 -5.62 -5.11
C ASP A 132 -22.30 -4.44 -4.94
N ALA A 133 -22.14 -3.38 -5.74
CA ALA A 133 -22.92 -2.15 -5.55
C ALA A 133 -24.42 -2.33 -5.84
N HIS A 134 -24.79 -3.33 -6.64
CA HIS A 134 -26.17 -3.56 -7.10
C HIS A 134 -26.83 -4.74 -6.39
N THR A 135 -26.12 -5.85 -6.24
CA THR A 135 -26.65 -7.11 -5.73
C THR A 135 -26.47 -7.23 -4.21
N ASP A 136 -25.28 -6.95 -3.69
CA ASP A 136 -24.93 -7.12 -2.27
C ASP A 136 -24.25 -5.88 -1.63
N PRO A 137 -24.92 -4.70 -1.61
CA PRO A 137 -24.30 -3.42 -1.24
C PRO A 137 -23.92 -3.31 0.24
N PHE A 138 -24.44 -4.20 1.09
CA PHE A 138 -24.16 -4.21 2.53
C PHE A 138 -23.18 -5.32 2.95
N CYS A 139 -22.65 -6.10 2.01
CA CYS A 139 -21.61 -7.07 2.33
C CYS A 139 -20.29 -6.36 2.67
N PRO A 140 -19.67 -6.59 3.84
CA PRO A 140 -18.42 -5.95 4.24
C PRO A 140 -17.17 -6.66 3.70
N ILE A 141 -17.30 -7.64 2.80
CA ILE A 141 -16.22 -8.46 2.27
C ILE A 141 -15.97 -8.07 0.82
N PHE A 142 -14.78 -7.55 0.54
CA PHE A 142 -14.44 -6.99 -0.77
C PHE A 142 -13.38 -7.86 -1.44
N ARG A 143 -13.60 -8.26 -2.69
CA ARG A 143 -12.52 -8.90 -3.49
C ARG A 143 -11.55 -7.84 -4.00
N LEU A 144 -10.25 -8.09 -3.89
CA LEU A 144 -9.24 -7.08 -4.25
C LEU A 144 -9.33 -6.65 -5.71
N ARG A 145 -9.58 -7.60 -6.62
CA ARG A 145 -9.85 -7.32 -8.03
C ARG A 145 -11.00 -6.31 -8.23
N GLN A 146 -12.13 -6.53 -7.58
CA GLN A 146 -13.31 -5.67 -7.70
C GLN A 146 -13.05 -4.26 -7.16
N ILE A 147 -12.28 -4.12 -6.09
CA ILE A 147 -11.88 -2.79 -5.57
C ILE A 147 -11.10 -2.00 -6.62
N VAL A 148 -10.15 -2.66 -7.28
CA VAL A 148 -9.27 -2.03 -8.27
C VAL A 148 -10.02 -1.73 -9.57
N GLU A 149 -10.84 -2.67 -10.05
CA GLU A 149 -11.69 -2.49 -11.23
C GLU A 149 -12.76 -1.39 -11.03
N ALA A 150 -13.36 -1.30 -9.84
CA ALA A 150 -14.33 -0.24 -9.51
C ALA A 150 -13.70 1.16 -9.47
N ALA A 151 -12.37 1.26 -9.32
CA ALA A 151 -11.63 2.52 -9.48
C ALA A 151 -11.14 2.76 -10.93
N GLY A 152 -11.57 1.92 -11.89
CA GLY A 152 -11.19 2.01 -13.29
C GLY A 152 -9.74 1.61 -13.57
N GLN A 153 -9.15 0.74 -12.76
CA GLN A 153 -7.76 0.27 -12.90
C GLN A 153 -7.70 -1.23 -13.20
N ASN A 154 -6.58 -1.69 -13.78
CA ASN A 154 -6.30 -3.11 -13.97
C ASN A 154 -5.43 -3.65 -12.83
N PHE A 155 -5.88 -4.72 -12.17
CA PHE A 155 -5.16 -5.32 -11.04
C PHE A 155 -3.79 -5.87 -11.46
N GLN A 156 -3.70 -6.55 -12.60
CA GLN A 156 -2.46 -7.20 -13.04
C GLN A 156 -1.37 -6.19 -13.41
N GLU A 157 -1.75 -5.06 -14.01
CA GLU A 157 -0.82 -3.96 -14.28
C GLU A 157 -0.32 -3.33 -12.97
N MET A 158 -1.23 -3.03 -12.04
CA MET A 158 -0.88 -2.45 -10.74
C MET A 158 -0.08 -3.42 -9.86
N ALA A 159 -0.29 -4.73 -10.01
CA ALA A 159 0.37 -5.75 -9.21
C ALA A 159 1.89 -5.81 -9.43
N VAL A 160 2.40 -5.35 -10.57
CA VAL A 160 3.83 -5.43 -10.88
C VAL A 160 4.66 -4.46 -10.04
N GLU A 161 4.29 -3.18 -10.07
CA GLU A 161 5.02 -2.08 -9.41
C GLU A 161 4.36 -1.63 -8.10
N GLY A 162 3.15 -2.12 -7.82
CA GLY A 162 2.35 -1.73 -6.68
C GLY A 162 1.57 -0.43 -6.92
N GLY A 163 0.92 0.05 -5.86
CA GLY A 163 0.13 1.28 -5.91
C GLY A 163 -0.58 1.57 -4.59
N VAL A 164 -1.32 2.67 -4.54
CA VAL A 164 -2.05 3.08 -3.33
C VAL A 164 -3.52 3.27 -3.67
N MET A 165 -4.38 2.52 -2.97
CA MET A 165 -5.82 2.51 -3.18
C MET A 165 -6.53 3.03 -1.93
N ALA A 166 -7.54 3.87 -2.10
CA ALA A 166 -8.46 4.30 -1.06
C ALA A 166 -9.77 3.50 -1.15
N LEU A 167 -10.15 2.88 -0.04
CA LEU A 167 -11.50 2.39 0.23
C LEU A 167 -12.18 3.42 1.12
N GLN A 168 -13.10 4.16 0.54
CA GLN A 168 -13.82 5.25 1.19
C GLN A 168 -15.14 4.74 1.73
N ILE A 169 -15.44 5.03 3.00
CA ILE A 169 -16.69 4.69 3.67
C ILE A 169 -17.36 5.99 4.09
N ASN A 170 -18.43 6.37 3.40
CA ASN A 170 -19.21 7.55 3.72
C ASN A 170 -20.42 7.21 4.61
N TRP A 171 -20.54 7.91 5.73
CA TRP A 171 -21.65 7.86 6.68
C TRP A 171 -22.35 9.22 6.78
N ASP A 172 -23.07 9.62 5.74
CA ASP A 172 -23.92 10.82 5.81
C ASP A 172 -25.31 10.46 6.33
N CYS A 173 -25.61 10.87 7.57
CA CYS A 173 -26.78 10.42 8.31
C CYS A 173 -27.65 11.59 8.78
N ASN A 174 -28.94 11.53 8.43
CA ASN A 174 -29.96 12.35 9.07
C ASN A 174 -30.56 11.56 10.25
N LEU A 175 -30.22 11.96 11.48
CA LEU A 175 -30.65 11.35 12.73
C LEU A 175 -32.03 11.82 13.22
N ASP A 176 -32.74 12.64 12.44
CA ASP A 176 -34.18 12.87 12.61
C ASP A 176 -34.99 11.70 12.05
N ARG A 177 -34.40 10.91 11.15
CA ARG A 177 -34.99 9.70 10.59
C ARG A 177 -34.60 8.48 11.41
N ASP A 178 -35.28 7.38 11.15
CA ASP A 178 -34.97 6.10 11.78
C ASP A 178 -33.50 5.69 11.52
N ALA A 179 -32.87 5.12 12.55
CA ALA A 179 -31.48 4.71 12.53
C ALA A 179 -31.16 3.76 11.37
N SER A 180 -32.13 2.99 10.87
CA SER A 180 -31.97 2.10 9.70
C SER A 180 -31.47 2.82 8.44
N HIS A 181 -31.85 4.09 8.23
CA HIS A 181 -31.49 4.87 7.03
C HIS A 181 -30.03 5.34 7.02
N CYS A 182 -29.37 5.36 8.17
CA CYS A 182 -27.96 5.72 8.29
C CYS A 182 -27.09 4.53 7.88
N VAL A 183 -26.75 4.39 6.60
CA VAL A 183 -25.99 3.24 6.05
C VAL A 183 -24.68 3.70 5.42
N PRO A 184 -23.63 2.85 5.43
CA PRO A 184 -22.38 3.19 4.78
C PRO A 184 -22.53 3.17 3.26
N LYS A 185 -21.86 4.10 2.58
CA LYS A 185 -21.66 4.04 1.13
C LYS A 185 -20.17 3.85 0.84
N TYR A 186 -19.87 2.88 -0.02
CA TYR A 186 -18.50 2.54 -0.38
C TYR A 186 -18.11 3.16 -1.72
N SER A 187 -16.92 3.75 -1.79
CA SER A 187 -16.31 4.20 -3.03
C SER A 187 -14.82 3.85 -3.06
N PHE A 188 -14.27 3.69 -4.26
CA PHE A 188 -12.89 3.26 -4.44
C PHE A 188 -12.15 4.24 -5.34
N ARG A 189 -10.91 4.57 -4.98
CA ARG A 189 -10.11 5.54 -5.74
C ARG A 189 -8.63 5.19 -5.65
N ARG A 190 -7.91 5.28 -6.77
CA ARG A 190 -6.45 5.25 -6.78
C ARG A 190 -5.89 6.59 -6.29
N LEU A 191 -4.94 6.55 -5.35
CA LEU A 191 -4.36 7.74 -4.70
C LEU A 191 -2.99 8.12 -5.29
N ASP A 192 -2.22 7.14 -5.76
CA ASP A 192 -0.94 7.39 -6.42
C ASP A 192 -1.12 7.95 -7.83
N SER A 193 -0.16 8.77 -8.26
CA SER A 193 -0.18 9.36 -9.60
C SER A 193 0.12 8.29 -10.65
N LYS A 194 -0.71 8.24 -11.70
CA LYS A 194 -0.45 7.46 -12.93
C LYS A 194 0.23 8.32 -14.01
N ASP A 195 0.83 9.44 -13.63
CA ASP A 195 1.40 10.36 -14.60
C ASP A 195 2.60 9.71 -15.31
N THR A 196 2.41 9.38 -16.59
CA THR A 196 3.45 8.81 -17.45
C THR A 196 4.58 9.80 -17.72
N ALA A 197 4.37 11.11 -17.51
CA ALA A 197 5.41 12.13 -17.65
C ALA A 197 6.31 12.24 -16.40
N HIS A 198 5.85 11.72 -15.25
CA HIS A 198 6.61 11.71 -14.00
C HIS A 198 6.85 10.28 -13.52
N THR A 199 7.88 9.65 -14.09
CA THR A 199 8.28 8.26 -13.83
C THR A 199 9.21 8.10 -12.61
N VAL A 200 9.34 9.12 -11.76
CA VAL A 200 10.22 9.02 -10.58
C VAL A 200 9.52 8.24 -9.48
N SER A 201 10.03 7.03 -9.20
CA SER A 201 9.51 6.10 -8.17
C SER A 201 8.02 5.75 -8.32
N PRO A 202 7.59 5.13 -9.44
CA PRO A 202 6.21 4.73 -9.64
C PRO A 202 5.83 3.57 -8.72
N GLY A 203 4.53 3.49 -8.41
CA GLY A 203 3.94 2.40 -7.62
C GLY A 203 4.23 2.49 -6.12
N TYR A 204 4.34 1.34 -5.46
CA TYR A 204 4.57 1.27 -4.02
C TYR A 204 5.39 0.03 -3.66
N ASN A 205 6.60 0.26 -3.13
CA ASN A 205 7.50 -0.79 -2.70
C ASN A 205 8.25 -0.43 -1.42
N PHE A 206 8.72 -1.43 -0.70
CA PHE A 206 9.63 -1.27 0.42
C PHE A 206 10.50 -2.51 0.61
N ARG A 207 11.60 -2.34 1.32
CA ARG A 207 12.52 -3.41 1.68
C ARG A 207 12.32 -3.83 3.13
N PHE A 208 12.35 -5.12 3.38
CA PHE A 208 12.46 -5.68 4.72
C PHE A 208 13.37 -6.91 4.68
N ALA A 209 14.01 -7.22 5.81
CA ALA A 209 14.92 -8.36 5.91
C ALA A 209 14.43 -9.36 6.96
N LYS A 210 14.70 -10.63 6.71
CA LYS A 210 14.58 -11.71 7.70
C LYS A 210 15.98 -12.18 8.05
N TYR A 211 16.31 -12.16 9.33
CA TYR A 211 17.63 -12.52 9.83
C TYR A 211 17.62 -13.95 10.37
N TYR A 212 18.70 -14.66 10.12
CA TYR A 212 18.92 -16.04 10.50
C TYR A 212 20.34 -16.16 11.07
N LYS A 213 20.54 -17.15 11.92
CA LYS A 213 21.86 -17.47 12.48
C LYS A 213 22.13 -18.94 12.24
N ASN A 214 23.21 -19.25 11.56
CA ASN A 214 23.60 -20.64 11.28
C ASN A 214 24.22 -21.29 12.53
N SER A 215 24.39 -22.61 12.50
CA SER A 215 25.02 -23.40 13.57
C SER A 215 26.41 -22.90 13.96
N ASP A 216 27.15 -22.33 13.00
CA ASP A 216 28.50 -21.79 13.20
C ASP A 216 28.51 -20.36 13.77
N GLY A 217 27.33 -19.82 14.11
CA GLY A 217 27.18 -18.47 14.67
C GLY A 217 27.23 -17.34 13.65
N ILE A 218 27.41 -17.63 12.36
CA ILE A 218 27.42 -16.64 11.27
C ILE A 218 25.99 -16.14 11.03
N GLU A 219 25.84 -14.81 11.00
CA GLU A 219 24.59 -14.15 10.65
C GLU A 219 24.37 -14.16 9.14
N SER A 220 23.16 -14.57 8.75
CA SER A 220 22.69 -14.45 7.37
C SER A 220 21.34 -13.74 7.34
N ARG A 221 21.00 -13.12 6.21
CA ARG A 221 19.70 -12.51 6.01
C ARG A 221 19.12 -12.85 4.65
N THR A 222 17.80 -12.86 4.57
CA THR A 222 17.07 -12.80 3.31
C THR A 222 16.51 -11.39 3.18
N LEU A 223 16.95 -10.65 2.17
CA LEU A 223 16.41 -9.35 1.83
C LEU A 223 15.21 -9.54 0.89
N VAL A 224 14.13 -8.83 1.19
CA VAL A 224 12.89 -8.87 0.44
C VAL A 224 12.54 -7.45 0.04
N LYS A 225 12.57 -7.16 -1.26
CA LYS A 225 11.95 -5.97 -1.82
C LYS A 225 10.55 -6.33 -2.27
N ALA A 226 9.57 -5.87 -1.51
CA ALA A 226 8.16 -6.17 -1.75
C ALA A 226 7.49 -5.02 -2.48
N TYR A 227 6.80 -5.35 -3.55
CA TYR A 227 5.88 -4.48 -4.25
C TYR A 227 4.45 -4.91 -3.92
N GLY A 228 3.54 -3.95 -3.87
CA GLY A 228 2.18 -4.27 -3.48
C GLY A 228 1.23 -3.10 -3.51
N ILE A 229 -0.03 -3.43 -3.25
CA ILE A 229 -1.10 -2.45 -3.19
C ILE A 229 -1.37 -2.12 -1.73
N ARG A 230 -1.23 -0.84 -1.38
CA ARG A 230 -1.58 -0.33 -0.06
C ARG A 230 -3.00 0.19 -0.07
N PHE A 231 -3.88 -0.45 0.70
CA PHE A 231 -5.26 -0.03 0.89
C PHE A 231 -5.37 0.90 2.10
N HIS A 232 -5.85 2.12 1.88
CA HIS A 232 -6.22 3.10 2.89
C HIS A 232 -7.73 3.06 3.10
N ILE A 233 -8.16 2.68 4.30
CA ILE A 233 -9.57 2.69 4.69
C ILE A 233 -9.89 4.08 5.25
N VAL A 234 -10.55 4.91 4.44
CA VAL A 234 -10.88 6.30 4.79
C VAL A 234 -12.35 6.37 5.18
N VAL A 235 -12.62 6.70 6.44
CA VAL A 235 -13.98 6.80 6.98
C VAL A 235 -14.31 8.26 7.20
N PHE A 236 -15.40 8.73 6.62
CA PHE A 236 -15.90 10.09 6.78
C PHE A 236 -17.43 10.08 6.76
N GLY A 237 -18.03 11.20 7.17
CA GLY A 237 -19.48 11.34 7.15
C GLY A 237 -19.95 12.35 8.18
N LYS A 238 -21.09 12.98 7.89
CA LYS A 238 -21.71 13.97 8.77
C LYS A 238 -23.03 13.43 9.31
N ALA A 239 -23.30 13.71 10.58
CA ALA A 239 -24.60 13.50 11.18
C ALA A 239 -25.30 14.83 11.45
N GLY A 240 -26.58 14.92 11.06
CA GLY A 240 -27.47 16.03 11.41
C GLY A 240 -28.63 15.54 12.25
N LYS A 241 -29.09 16.35 13.20
CA LYS A 241 -30.32 16.17 13.97
C LYS A 241 -30.92 17.54 14.23
N PHE A 242 -32.24 17.64 14.23
CA PHE A 242 -32.98 18.85 14.50
C PHE A 242 -32.58 19.44 15.87
N ASP A 243 -32.35 20.75 15.85
CA ASP A 243 -32.05 21.56 17.03
C ASP A 243 -32.69 22.94 16.83
N VAL A 244 -33.38 23.41 17.85
CA VAL A 244 -34.12 24.68 17.81
C VAL A 244 -33.17 25.87 17.74
N ILE A 245 -31.99 25.79 18.37
CA ILE A 245 -31.03 26.90 18.44
C ILE A 245 -30.52 27.32 17.05
N PRO A 246 -29.91 26.43 16.23
CA PRO A 246 -29.46 26.82 14.88
C PRO A 246 -30.63 27.17 13.96
N THR A 247 -31.82 26.60 14.19
CA THR A 247 -33.02 26.95 13.42
C THR A 247 -33.42 28.40 13.67
N MET A 248 -33.51 28.85 14.93
CA MET A 248 -33.86 30.22 15.28
C MET A 248 -32.80 31.23 14.83
N ILE A 249 -31.51 30.89 14.95
CA ILE A 249 -30.40 31.72 14.44
C ILE A 249 -30.55 31.94 12.93
N ASN A 250 -30.77 30.87 12.15
CA ASN A 250 -30.94 30.97 10.69
C ASN A 250 -32.19 31.77 10.29
N ILE A 251 -33.31 31.63 11.01
CA ILE A 251 -34.52 32.44 10.77
C ILE A 251 -34.22 33.92 11.05
N GLY A 252 -33.58 34.23 12.18
CA GLY A 252 -33.19 35.60 12.53
C GLY A 252 -32.24 36.22 11.50
N SER A 253 -31.20 35.50 11.08
CA SER A 253 -30.29 35.95 10.03
C SER A 253 -30.97 36.11 8.67
N GLY A 254 -31.91 35.21 8.32
CA GLY A 254 -32.70 35.32 7.10
C GLY A 254 -33.59 36.56 7.08
N LEU A 255 -34.33 36.82 8.17
CA LEU A 255 -35.16 38.01 8.30
C LEU A 255 -34.32 39.30 8.27
N ALA A 256 -33.13 39.30 8.89
CA ALA A 256 -32.21 40.44 8.84
C ALA A 256 -31.71 40.71 7.42
N LEU A 257 -31.43 39.67 6.62
CA LEU A 257 -31.04 39.81 5.22
C LEU A 257 -32.16 40.40 4.36
N PHE A 258 -33.41 39.99 4.56
CA PHE A 258 -34.56 40.55 3.84
C PHE A 258 -34.95 41.97 4.27
N GLY A 259 -34.44 42.44 5.41
CA GLY A 259 -34.66 43.80 5.91
C GLY A 259 -33.70 44.85 5.35
N VAL A 260 -32.70 44.44 4.55
CA VAL A 260 -31.76 45.31 3.81
C VAL A 260 -32.20 45.38 2.35
#